data_AF-A0A7S2CCA1-F1
#
_entry.id   AF-A0A7S2CCA1-F1
#
_cell.length_a   1.000
_cell.length_b   1.000
_cell.length_c   1.000
_cell.angle_alpha   90.00
_cell.angle_beta   90.00
_cell.angle_gamma   90.00
#
_symmetry.space_group_name_H-M   'P 1'
#
loop_
_entity.id
_entity.type
_entity.pdbx_description
1 polymer ?
#
loop_
_entity_poly.entity_id
_entity_poly.type
_entity_poly.pdbx_seq_one_letter_code
_entity_poly.pdbx_strand_id
1 'polypeptide(L)'
;KMGEAIGAKSVDLEWVQVHPTGLVKPDDPDAKIKFLAAEALRGVGGLVFDANGKRFANELGRRDYVTGEMWKNKPPFRLCLNKAASDEIAWHCKHYTGRGVMKFYETGE
;
A
#
# COMPACT_ATOMS: atom_id res chain seq x y z
N LYS A 1 15.50 0.61 -23.86
CA LYS A 1 15.55 -0.46 -24.90
C LYS A 1 15.35 0.06 -26.33
N MET A 2 14.12 0.32 -26.82
CA MET A 2 13.95 0.79 -28.23
C MET A 2 14.58 2.17 -28.48
N GLY A 3 14.40 3.12 -27.56
CA GLY A 3 15.02 4.44 -27.65
C GLY A 3 16.55 4.38 -27.66
N GLU A 4 17.16 3.61 -26.73
CA GLU A 4 18.61 3.38 -26.70
C GLU A 4 19.12 2.72 -28.00
N ALA A 5 18.35 1.78 -28.56
CA ALA A 5 18.71 1.11 -29.81
C ALA A 5 18.76 2.07 -31.02
N ILE A 6 18.10 3.23 -30.95
CA ILE A 6 18.15 4.29 -31.97
C ILE A 6 18.99 5.50 -31.51
N GLY A 7 19.82 5.35 -30.47
CA GLY A 7 20.78 6.37 -30.01
C GLY A 7 20.25 7.37 -28.98
N ALA A 8 19.05 7.18 -28.42
CA ALA A 8 18.58 8.01 -27.32
C ALA A 8 19.38 7.75 -26.03
N LYS A 9 19.66 8.81 -25.27
CA LYS A 9 20.29 8.70 -23.94
C LYS A 9 19.24 8.37 -22.88
N SER A 10 19.60 7.54 -21.91
CA SER A 10 18.84 7.30 -20.70
C SER A 10 19.36 8.18 -19.56
N VAL A 11 18.48 8.57 -18.65
CA VAL A 11 18.81 9.23 -17.39
C VAL A 11 18.02 8.55 -16.27
N ASP A 12 18.62 8.46 -15.09
CA ASP A 12 17.95 8.09 -13.84
C ASP A 12 17.28 6.69 -13.80
N LEU A 13 17.73 5.75 -14.63
CA LEU A 13 17.17 4.39 -14.69
C LEU A 13 17.42 3.57 -13.41
N GLU A 14 18.39 3.97 -12.60
CA GLU A 14 18.69 3.40 -11.30
C GLU A 14 17.64 3.76 -10.22
N TRP A 15 16.86 4.83 -10.42
CA TRP A 15 15.90 5.32 -9.44
C TRP A 15 14.53 4.64 -9.58
N VAL A 16 14.42 3.44 -9.00
CA VAL A 16 13.20 2.64 -9.02
C VAL A 16 12.34 2.95 -7.79
N GLN A 17 11.11 3.45 -8.02
CA GLN A 17 10.16 3.67 -6.95
C GLN A 17 9.52 2.36 -6.48
N VAL A 18 9.61 2.08 -5.19
CA VAL A 18 8.89 0.98 -4.53
C VAL A 18 7.68 1.55 -3.81
N HIS A 19 6.48 1.13 -4.23
CA HIS A 19 5.24 1.59 -3.63
C HIS A 19 4.96 0.83 -2.31
N PRO A 20 4.61 1.52 -1.20
CA PRO A 20 4.54 0.89 0.12
C PRO A 20 3.35 -0.07 0.30
N THR A 21 2.22 0.18 -0.39
CA THR A 21 0.96 -0.51 -0.12
C THR A 21 0.52 -1.46 -1.24
N GLY A 22 1.33 -2.48 -1.53
CA GLY A 22 0.89 -3.65 -2.30
C GLY A 22 0.07 -4.59 -1.40
N LEU A 23 -1.19 -4.87 -1.77
CA LEU A 23 -2.08 -5.73 -0.99
C LEU A 23 -1.68 -7.21 -1.15
N VAL A 24 -1.50 -7.86 0.01
CA VAL A 24 -1.23 -9.30 0.10
C VAL A 24 -2.57 -10.02 0.13
N LYS A 25 -2.79 -10.92 -0.83
CA LYS A 25 -3.95 -11.80 -0.83
C LYS A 25 -3.67 -12.99 0.10
N PRO A 26 -4.47 -13.26 1.14
CA PRO A 26 -4.14 -14.28 2.14
C PRO A 26 -4.02 -15.71 1.61
N ASP A 27 -4.72 -16.05 0.52
CA ASP A 27 -4.69 -17.37 -0.10
C ASP A 27 -3.57 -17.54 -1.15
N ASP A 28 -2.90 -16.45 -1.54
CA ASP A 28 -1.70 -16.46 -2.38
C ASP A 28 -0.74 -15.33 -1.95
N PRO A 29 -0.13 -15.46 -0.76
CA PRO A 29 0.68 -14.40 -0.17
C PRO A 29 1.98 -14.14 -0.94
N ASP A 30 2.47 -15.10 -1.73
CA ASP A 30 3.73 -15.02 -2.48
C ASP A 30 3.54 -14.63 -3.96
N ALA A 31 2.31 -14.32 -4.38
CA ALA A 31 2.02 -13.85 -5.75
C ALA A 31 2.99 -12.73 -6.18
N LYS A 32 3.65 -12.88 -7.33
CA LYS A 32 4.60 -11.86 -7.86
C LYS A 32 3.90 -10.55 -8.24
N ILE A 33 2.62 -10.62 -8.58
CA ILE A 33 1.78 -9.48 -8.94
C ILE A 33 0.84 -9.20 -7.78
N LYS A 34 0.83 -7.97 -7.29
CA LYS A 34 -0.02 -7.53 -6.18
C LYS A 34 -1.03 -6.50 -6.66
N PHE A 35 -2.22 -6.49 -6.05
CA PHE A 35 -3.13 -5.36 -6.20
C PHE A 35 -2.57 -4.16 -5.45
N LEU A 36 -2.58 -3.01 -6.09
CA LEU A 36 -2.16 -1.79 -5.43
C LEU A 36 -3.29 -1.28 -4.53
N ALA A 37 -3.01 -1.11 -3.23
CA ALA A 37 -3.89 -0.30 -2.39
C ALA A 37 -3.67 1.17 -2.78
N ALA A 38 -4.72 1.80 -3.30
CA ALA A 38 -4.69 3.20 -3.69
C ALA A 38 -4.16 4.08 -2.56
N GLU A 39 -3.23 4.97 -2.88
CA GLU A 39 -2.66 5.93 -1.92
C GLU A 39 -3.74 6.85 -1.31
N ALA A 40 -4.85 7.04 -2.02
CA ALA A 40 -6.05 7.71 -1.52
C ALA A 40 -6.58 7.10 -0.22
N LEU A 41 -6.42 5.80 0.04
CA LEU A 41 -6.81 5.17 1.30
C LEU A 41 -6.08 5.81 2.50
N ARG A 42 -4.78 6.11 2.36
CA ARG A 42 -4.02 6.86 3.37
C ARG A 42 -4.47 8.33 3.40
N GLY A 43 -4.72 8.91 2.22
CA GLY A 43 -5.22 10.28 2.05
C GLY A 43 -6.51 10.59 2.81
N VAL A 44 -7.46 9.66 2.84
CA VAL A 44 -8.75 9.82 3.54
C VAL A 44 -8.69 9.50 5.04
N GLY A 45 -7.50 9.21 5.58
CA GLY A 45 -7.30 8.93 7.01
C GLY A 45 -6.94 7.49 7.36
N GLY A 46 -6.58 6.67 6.38
CA GLY A 46 -6.07 5.32 6.62
C GLY A 46 -4.71 5.33 7.31
N LEU A 47 -4.57 4.49 8.34
CA LEU A 47 -3.37 4.37 9.16
C LEU A 47 -2.65 3.05 8.89
N VAL A 48 -1.32 3.07 8.96
CA VAL A 48 -0.51 1.86 8.75
C VAL A 48 0.12 1.43 10.08
N PHE A 49 -0.12 0.18 10.44
CA PHE A 49 0.36 -0.43 11.67
C PHE A 49 1.37 -1.54 11.38
N ASP A 50 2.33 -1.70 12.30
CA ASP A 50 3.27 -2.81 12.30
C ASP A 50 2.60 -4.12 12.78
N ALA A 51 3.41 -5.18 12.91
CA ALA A 51 2.94 -6.48 13.39
C ALA A 51 2.33 -6.42 14.80
N ASN A 52 2.75 -5.45 15.63
CA ASN A 52 2.34 -5.26 17.03
C ASN A 52 1.16 -4.29 17.19
N GLY A 53 0.62 -3.76 16.09
CA GLY A 53 -0.48 -2.79 16.13
C GLY A 53 -0.04 -1.35 16.44
N LYS A 54 1.25 -1.02 16.30
CA LYS A 54 1.77 0.33 16.52
C LYS A 54 1.96 1.07 15.19
N ARG A 55 1.62 2.36 15.17
CA ARG A 55 1.98 3.26 14.06
C ARG A 55 3.49 3.48 14.05
N PHE A 56 4.08 3.47 12.85
CA PHE A 56 5.54 3.58 12.69
C PHE A 56 5.97 4.64 11.67
N ALA A 57 5.05 5.28 10.96
CA ALA A 57 5.36 6.29 9.95
C ALA A 57 4.29 7.39 9.89
N ASN A 58 4.64 8.54 9.31
CA ASN A 58 3.64 9.46 8.76
C ASN A 58 3.15 8.92 7.41
N GLU A 59 1.89 8.49 7.36
CA GLU A 59 1.30 7.80 6.21
C GLU A 59 1.18 8.69 4.97
N LEU A 60 1.25 10.02 5.09
CA LEU A 60 1.24 10.96 3.97
C LEU A 60 2.63 11.40 3.52
N GLY A 61 3.68 10.80 4.09
CA GLY A 61 5.05 11.00 3.59
C GLY A 61 5.24 10.46 2.18
N ARG A 62 6.35 10.85 1.54
CA ARG A 62 6.73 10.35 0.22
C ARG A 62 6.89 8.82 0.23
N ARG A 63 6.73 8.18 -0.93
CA ARG A 63 6.77 6.71 -1.05
C ARG A 63 8.10 6.10 -0.62
N ASP A 64 9.22 6.76 -0.93
CA ASP A 64 10.56 6.37 -0.50
C ASP A 64 10.69 6.37 1.03
N TYR A 65 10.15 7.40 1.69
CA TYR A 65 10.12 7.50 3.15
C TYR A 65 9.27 6.39 3.78
N VAL A 66 8.01 6.21 3.34
CA VAL A 66 7.10 5.21 3.94
C VAL A 66 7.65 3.80 3.73
N THR A 67 8.14 3.47 2.52
CA THR A 67 8.78 2.18 2.25
C THR A 67 10.05 1.99 3.10
N GLY A 68 10.85 3.05 3.29
CA GLY A 68 12.02 3.01 4.16
C GLY A 68 11.68 2.72 5.63
N GLU A 69 10.61 3.33 6.16
CA GLU A 69 10.10 3.04 7.51
C GLU A 69 9.57 1.60 7.61
N MET A 70 8.95 1.06 6.56
CA MET A 70 8.54 -0.34 6.51
C MET A 70 9.74 -1.29 6.58
N TRP A 71 10.84 -1.01 5.87
CA TRP A 71 12.05 -1.85 5.92
C TRP A 71 12.76 -1.88 7.28
N LYS A 72 12.56 -0.86 8.13
CA LYS A 72 13.04 -0.85 9.51
C LYS A 72 12.22 -1.76 10.44
N ASN A 73 11.06 -2.21 9.98
CA ASN A 73 10.11 -3.03 10.72
C ASN A 73 9.93 -4.41 10.09
N LYS A 74 9.25 -5.32 10.80
CA LYS A 74 8.94 -6.66 10.29
C LYS A 74 7.47 -6.76 9.90
N PRO A 75 7.15 -7.35 8.73
CA PRO A 75 5.77 -7.66 8.36
C PRO A 75 5.15 -8.67 9.35
N PRO A 76 3.81 -8.81 9.37
CA PRO A 76 2.83 -8.16 8.50
C PRO A 76 2.56 -6.70 8.85
N PHE A 77 2.29 -5.89 7.83
CA PHE A 77 1.80 -4.52 7.96
C PHE A 77 0.30 -4.48 7.70
N ARG A 78 -0.41 -3.58 8.40
CA ARG A 78 -1.87 -3.48 8.30
C ARG A 78 -2.27 -2.05 7.98
N LEU A 79 -2.94 -1.85 6.86
CA LEU A 79 -3.61 -0.60 6.52
C LEU A 79 -5.06 -0.67 7.01
N CYS A 80 -5.42 0.16 7.98
CA CYS A 80 -6.75 0.18 8.58
C CYS A 80 -7.45 1.51 8.30
N LEU A 81 -8.76 1.43 8.06
CA LEU A 81 -9.65 2.58 7.90
C LEU A 81 -10.68 2.56 9.02
N ASN A 82 -10.96 3.72 9.60
CA ASN A 82 -12.14 3.88 10.45
C ASN A 82 -13.38 4.13 9.57
N LYS A 83 -14.55 4.25 10.21
CA LYS A 83 -15.83 4.44 9.51
C LYS A 83 -15.83 5.69 8.61
N ALA A 84 -15.34 6.82 9.11
CA ALA A 84 -15.31 8.07 8.33
C ALA A 84 -14.46 7.91 7.06
N ALA A 85 -13.24 7.37 7.18
CA ALA A 85 -12.35 7.15 6.05
C ALA A 85 -12.91 6.10 5.06
N SER A 86 -13.53 5.03 5.55
CA SER A 86 -14.14 4.02 4.68
C SER A 86 -15.36 4.53 3.92
N ASP A 87 -16.15 5.43 4.52
CA ASP A 87 -17.32 6.02 3.88
C ASP A 87 -16.91 6.94 2.71
N GLU A 88 -15.87 7.77 2.91
CA GLU A 88 -15.31 8.67 1.88
C GLU A 88 -14.78 7.90 0.65
N ILE A 89 -14.36 6.64 0.84
CA ILE A 89 -13.74 5.83 -0.22
C ILE A 89 -14.46 4.49 -0.46
N ALA A 90 -15.77 4.45 -0.20
CA ALA A 90 -16.59 3.24 -0.14
C ALA A 90 -16.47 2.31 -1.36
N TRP A 91 -16.31 2.87 -2.57
CA TRP A 91 -16.12 2.06 -3.78
C TRP A 91 -14.85 1.20 -3.71
N HIS A 92 -13.73 1.77 -3.24
CA HIS A 92 -12.48 1.02 -3.08
C HIS A 92 -12.62 -0.05 -2.01
N CYS A 93 -13.26 0.28 -0.87
CA CYS A 93 -13.53 -0.70 0.19
C CYS A 93 -14.38 -1.87 -0.33
N LYS A 94 -15.45 -1.60 -1.08
CA LYS A 94 -16.28 -2.63 -1.71
C LYS A 94 -15.49 -3.46 -2.72
N HIS A 95 -14.67 -2.81 -3.55
CA HIS A 95 -13.84 -3.49 -4.54
C HIS A 95 -12.82 -4.44 -3.89
N TYR A 96 -12.07 -3.96 -2.91
CA TYR A 96 -11.04 -4.74 -2.23
C TYR A 96 -11.62 -5.86 -1.36
N THR A 97 -12.78 -5.62 -0.74
CA THR A 97 -13.50 -6.67 0.01
C THR A 97 -13.98 -7.77 -0.93
N GLY A 98 -14.59 -7.41 -2.07
CA GLY A 98 -15.01 -8.38 -3.08
C GLY A 98 -13.87 -9.18 -3.72
N ARG A 99 -12.62 -8.67 -3.63
CA ARG A 99 -11.40 -9.35 -4.08
C ARG A 99 -10.73 -10.19 -2.99
N GLY A 100 -11.23 -10.17 -1.77
CA GLY A 100 -10.67 -10.92 -0.63
C GLY A 100 -9.35 -10.35 -0.09
N VAL A 101 -9.02 -9.09 -0.40
CA VAL A 101 -7.78 -8.42 0.05
C VAL A 101 -8.03 -7.35 1.12
N MET A 102 -9.29 -7.17 1.51
CA MET A 102 -9.73 -6.32 2.61
C MET A 102 -10.82 -7.05 3.40
N LYS A 103 -10.84 -6.85 4.71
CA LYS A 103 -11.87 -7.41 5.60
C LYS A 103 -12.57 -6.27 6.32
N PHE A 104 -13.90 -6.33 6.33
CA PHE A 104 -14.75 -5.43 7.11
C PHE A 104 -14.98 -6.01 8.51
N TYR A 105 -15.07 -5.13 9.49
CA TYR A 105 -15.43 -5.44 10.87
C TYR A 105 -16.56 -4.48 11.28
N GLU A 106 -17.62 -5.02 11.89
CA GLU A 106 -18.76 -4.22 12.36
C GLU A 106 -18.39 -3.32 13.54
N THR A 107 -17.48 -3.80 14.39
CA THR A 107 -16.99 -3.12 15.59
C THR A 107 -15.45 -3.17 15.63
N GLY A 108 -14.85 -2.28 16.43
CA GLY A 108 -13.41 -2.26 16.69
C GLY A 108 -12.98 -3.05 17.94
N GLU A 109 -13.90 -3.83 18.51
CA GLU A 109 -13.66 -4.73 19.66
C GLU A 109 -13.19 -6.11 19.22
#